data_AF-A0A5E4CEK2-F1
#
_entry.id   AF-A0A5E4CEK2-F1
#
_cell.length_a   1.000
_cell.length_b   1.000
_cell.length_c   1.000
_cell.angle_alpha   90.00
_cell.angle_beta   90.00
_cell.angle_gamma   90.00
#
_symmetry.space_group_name_H-M   'P 1'
#
loop_
_entity.id
_entity.type
_entity.pdbx_description
1 polymer ?
#
loop_
_entity_poly.entity_id
_entity_poly.type
_entity_poly.pdbx_seq_one_letter_code
_entity_poly.pdbx_strand_id
1 'polypeptide(L)' 'VGKEKFHKSQHWGFCNNVRMLVSDEKPGIGGVPLIGQKIKPKYGAYPKGEGIDVPSWVAFDKQ' A
#
# COMPACT_ATOMS: atom_id res chain seq x y z
N VAL A 1 -11.76 -6.70 27.00
CA VAL A 1 -12.85 -6.00 26.26
C VAL A 1 -12.34 -5.69 24.86
N GLY A 2 -13.10 -6.09 23.85
CA GLY A 2 -12.61 -6.58 22.55
C GLY A 2 -11.95 -5.55 21.62
N LYS A 3 -10.84 -5.97 21.02
CA LYS A 3 -10.09 -5.28 19.95
C LYS A 3 -10.10 -6.07 18.64
N GLU A 4 -11.03 -7.00 18.46
CA GLU A 4 -10.85 -8.05 17.45
C GLU A 4 -11.52 -7.80 16.11
N LYS A 5 -12.45 -6.84 15.96
CA LYS A 5 -13.23 -6.71 14.72
C LYS A 5 -13.55 -5.26 14.36
N PHE A 6 -12.52 -4.46 14.05
CA PHE A 6 -12.76 -3.18 13.38
C PHE A 6 -13.06 -3.45 11.91
N HIS A 7 -14.33 -3.30 11.53
CA HIS A 7 -14.72 -3.25 10.13
C HIS A 7 -14.17 -1.96 9.51
N LYS A 8 -13.75 -2.02 8.23
CA LYS A 8 -13.30 -0.82 7.52
C LYS A 8 -14.48 0.15 7.41
N SER A 9 -14.31 1.38 7.90
CA SER A 9 -15.37 2.39 7.86
C SER A 9 -15.65 2.91 6.45
N GLN A 10 -14.73 2.71 5.50
CA GLN A 10 -14.80 3.34 4.18
C GLN A 10 -14.51 2.32 3.08
N HIS A 11 -15.59 1.80 2.50
CA HIS A 11 -15.55 0.95 1.32
C HIS A 11 -15.38 1.76 0.02
N TRP A 12 -15.91 2.99 0.01
CA TRP A 12 -15.89 3.91 -1.12
C TRP A 12 -14.93 5.06 -0.88
N GLY A 13 -14.24 5.45 -1.93
CA GLY A 13 -13.32 6.58 -1.93
C GLY A 13 -13.20 7.18 -3.31
N PHE A 14 -12.32 8.16 -3.45
CA PHE A 14 -12.02 8.78 -4.73
C PHE A 14 -10.64 8.33 -5.23
N CYS A 15 -10.57 7.96 -6.50
CA CYS A 15 -9.31 7.78 -7.23
C CYS A 15 -9.41 8.60 -8.51
N ASN A 16 -8.48 9.53 -8.74
CA ASN A 16 -8.51 10.44 -9.89
C ASN A 16 -9.88 11.14 -10.08
N ASN A 17 -10.46 11.66 -8.98
CA ASN A 17 -11.78 12.28 -8.92
C ASN A 17 -12.99 11.39 -9.26
N VAL A 18 -12.77 10.08 -9.47
CA VAL A 18 -13.84 9.10 -9.69
C VAL A 18 -14.15 8.37 -8.39
N ARG A 19 -15.43 8.24 -8.03
CA ARG A 19 -15.85 7.40 -6.89
C ARG A 19 -15.66 5.94 -7.25
N MET A 20 -14.81 5.23 -6.51
CA MET A 20 -14.53 3.81 -6.73
C MET A 20 -14.54 3.04 -5.41
N LEU A 21 -14.70 1.71 -5.50
CA LEU A 21 -14.48 0.79 -4.39
C LEU A 21 -12.97 0.75 -4.08
N VAL A 22 -12.58 1.20 -2.88
CA VAL A 22 -11.16 1.27 -2.43
C VAL A 22 -10.89 0.40 -1.21
N SER A 23 -11.86 -0.44 -0.83
CA SER A 23 -11.84 -1.29 0.36
C SER A 23 -10.59 -2.13 0.49
N ASP A 24 -10.05 -2.66 -0.61
CA ASP A 24 -8.93 -3.61 -0.56
C ASP A 24 -7.60 -2.89 -0.32
N GLU A 25 -7.44 -1.69 -0.85
CA GLU A 25 -6.19 -0.94 -0.80
C GLU A 25 -6.06 -0.09 0.47
N LYS A 26 -7.18 0.42 1.01
CA LYS A 26 -7.15 1.32 2.16
C LYS A 26 -6.89 0.55 3.47
N PRO A 27 -5.85 0.88 4.26
CA PRO A 27 -5.61 0.22 5.54
C PRO A 27 -6.73 0.52 6.54
N GLY A 28 -6.77 -0.27 7.62
CA GLY A 28 -7.71 -0.06 8.71
C GLY A 28 -7.47 1.25 9.49
N ILE A 29 -8.23 1.44 10.57
CA ILE A 29 -8.06 2.58 11.48
C ILE A 29 -6.60 2.66 11.95
N GLY A 30 -6.03 3.86 11.90
CA GLY A 30 -4.63 4.11 12.28
C GLY A 30 -3.59 3.68 11.23
N GLY A 31 -4.01 3.32 10.00
CA GLY A 31 -3.07 2.92 8.95
C GLY A 31 -2.58 1.47 9.09
N VAL A 32 -3.11 0.72 10.05
CA VAL A 32 -2.74 -0.68 10.26
C VAL A 32 -3.43 -1.57 9.21
N PRO A 33 -2.69 -2.41 8.46
CA PRO A 33 -3.29 -3.38 7.55
C PRO A 33 -4.20 -4.36 8.28
N LEU A 34 -5.37 -4.67 7.72
CA LEU A 34 -6.19 -5.76 8.26
C LEU A 34 -5.60 -7.13 7.84
N ILE A 35 -5.91 -8.17 8.62
CA ILE A 35 -5.49 -9.53 8.29
C ILE A 35 -6.07 -9.94 6.92
N GLY A 36 -5.22 -10.48 6.04
CA GLY A 36 -5.61 -10.84 4.67
C GLY A 36 -5.69 -9.67 3.68
N GLN A 37 -5.41 -8.43 4.09
CA GLN A 37 -5.41 -7.29 3.19
C GLN A 37 -4.18 -7.32 2.25
N LYS A 38 -4.44 -7.37 0.94
CA LYS A 38 -3.40 -7.22 -0.09
C LYS A 38 -3.13 -5.73 -0.33
N ILE A 39 -2.17 -5.18 0.41
CA ILE A 39 -1.68 -3.83 0.14
C ILE A 39 -0.85 -3.87 -1.13
N LYS A 40 -1.30 -3.17 -2.17
CA LYS A 40 -0.45 -2.92 -3.32
C LYS A 40 0.72 -2.07 -2.86
N PRO A 41 1.97 -2.49 -3.12
CA PRO A 41 3.12 -1.66 -2.80
C PRO A 41 2.98 -0.34 -3.58
N LYS A 42 3.21 0.80 -2.90
CA LYS A 42 3.11 2.14 -3.51
C LYS A 42 4.09 2.32 -4.68
N TYR A 43 5.14 1.52 -4.71
CA TYR A 43 6.15 1.48 -5.75
C TYR A 43 6.19 0.07 -6.33
N GLY A 44 6.24 -0.04 -7.66
CA GLY A 44 6.55 -1.30 -8.31
C GLY A 44 7.94 -1.77 -7.85
N ALA A 45 8.08 -3.06 -7.56
CA ALA A 45 9.39 -3.62 -7.30
C ALA A 45 10.24 -3.47 -8.58
N TYR A 46 11.42 -2.87 -8.47
CA TYR A 46 12.37 -2.87 -9.58
C TYR A 46 12.77 -4.32 -9.85
N PRO A 47 12.85 -4.74 -11.13
CA PRO A 47 13.27 -6.08 -11.47
C PRO A 47 14.68 -6.31 -10.90
N LYS A 48 14.88 -7.44 -10.23
CA LYS A 48 16.23 -7.91 -9.90
C LYS A 48 16.89 -8.33 -11.22
N GLY A 49 17.63 -7.41 -11.83
CA GLY A 49 18.47 -7.73 -12.98
C GLY A 49 19.67 -8.57 -12.53
N GLU A 50 20.26 -9.34 -13.45
CA GLU A 50 21.61 -9.86 -13.25
C GLU A 50 22.59 -8.67 -13.36
N GLY A 51 22.93 -8.07 -12.22
CA GLY A 51 23.72 -6.83 -12.14
C GLY A 51 23.47 -6.06 -10.85
N ILE A 52 23.85 -4.77 -10.82
CA ILE A 52 23.71 -3.89 -9.63
C ILE A 52 22.26 -3.93 -9.13
N ASP A 53 22.11 -4.30 -7.86
CA ASP A 53 20.86 -4.70 -7.17
C ASP A 53 19.78 -3.61 -7.13
N VAL A 54 20.11 -2.36 -7.51
CA VAL A 54 19.22 -1.19 -7.51
C VAL A 54 19.57 -0.18 -8.63
N PRO A 55 18.59 0.57 -9.19
CA PRO A 55 18.86 1.66 -10.14
C PRO A 55 19.76 2.76 -9.55
N SER A 56 20.60 3.39 -10.38
CA SER A 56 21.57 4.41 -9.93
C SER A 56 20.94 5.56 -9.15
N TRP A 57 19.78 6.07 -9.58
CA TRP A 57 19.10 7.17 -8.88
C TRP A 57 18.61 6.78 -7.48
N VAL A 58 18.40 5.49 -7.21
CA VAL A 58 18.09 4.96 -5.86
C VAL A 58 19.38 4.87 -5.01
N ALA A 59 20.50 4.50 -5.63
CA ALA A 59 21.78 4.37 -4.95
C ALA A 59 22.35 5.70 -4.44
N PHE A 60 22.03 6.82 -5.10
CA PHE A 60 22.56 8.15 -4.78
C PHE A 60 21.57 9.06 -4.01
N ASP A 61 20.38 8.58 -3.66
CA ASP A 61 19.31 9.37 -3.02
C ASP A 61 19.62 9.79 -1.56
N LYS A 62 20.70 9.28 -0.96
CA LYS A 62 21.05 9.50 0.46
C LYS A 62 22.41 10.15 0.71
N GLN A 63 22.99 10.88 -0.26
CA GLN A 63 24.20 11.67 -0.01
C GLN A 63 23.91 13.00 0.68
#